data_AF-A0A7Y8HC02-F1
#
_entry.id   AF-A0A7Y8HC02-F1
#
_cell.length_a   1.000
_cell.length_b   1.000
_cell.length_c   1.000
_cell.angle_alpha   90.00
_cell.angle_beta   90.00
_cell.angle_gamma   90.00
#
_symmetry.space_group_name_H-M   'P 1'
#
loop_
_entity.id
_entity.type
_entity.pdbx_description
1 polymer ?
#
loop_
_entity_poly.entity_id
_entity_poly.type
_entity_poly.pdbx_seq_one_letter_code
_entity_poly.pdbx_strand_id
1 'polypeptide(L)'
;MATEDGSLGVKGMVTDLLERELMTGQHGAAALYACGPNPMLVQIAQVAEQFDRPCQVLLESRMACGVGACLGCTVKYREAREAGPSLTNSDPDSRVAEEGDEKENREGPIPMISETPPFRYARVCKEGPVFDARKIFWD
;
A
#
# COMPACT_ATOMS: atom_id res chain seq x y z
N MET A 1 -6.19 -3.08 26.85
CA MET A 1 -6.27 -4.48 26.38
C MET A 1 -7.72 -4.86 26.25
N ALA A 2 -8.06 -5.56 25.16
CA ALA A 2 -9.40 -6.05 24.91
C ALA A 2 -9.39 -7.56 24.63
N THR A 3 -10.45 -8.25 25.03
CA THR A 3 -10.71 -9.66 24.71
C THR A 3 -12.14 -9.80 24.22
N GLU A 4 -12.37 -10.63 23.20
CA GLU A 4 -13.72 -10.73 22.60
C GLU A 4 -14.75 -11.33 23.58
N ASP A 5 -14.31 -12.30 24.37
CA ASP A 5 -15.14 -12.98 25.38
C ASP A 5 -15.28 -12.19 26.69
N GLY A 6 -14.41 -11.20 26.92
CA GLY A 6 -14.36 -10.41 28.15
C GLY A 6 -13.69 -11.16 29.31
N SER A 7 -12.97 -12.24 29.04
CA SER A 7 -12.20 -12.97 30.04
C SER A 7 -11.12 -12.10 30.70
N LEU A 8 -10.64 -11.08 30.00
CA LEU A 8 -9.63 -10.15 30.50
C LEU A 8 -9.75 -8.75 29.89
N GLY A 9 -9.70 -7.71 30.73
CA GLY A 9 -9.75 -6.31 30.28
C GLY A 9 -11.10 -5.91 29.70
N VAL A 10 -11.09 -5.09 28.63
CA VAL A 10 -12.32 -4.61 28.00
C VAL A 10 -12.90 -5.70 27.09
N LYS A 11 -14.18 -6.00 27.23
CA LYS A 11 -14.86 -6.92 26.31
C LYS A 11 -15.08 -6.26 24.95
N GLY A 12 -14.68 -6.91 23.87
CA GLY A 12 -14.92 -6.44 22.49
C GLY A 12 -13.65 -6.40 21.64
N MET A 13 -13.71 -5.71 20.49
CA MET A 13 -12.56 -5.59 19.59
C MET A 13 -11.59 -4.53 20.08
N VAL A 14 -10.31 -4.70 19.76
CA VAL A 14 -9.28 -3.69 20.06
C VAL A 14 -9.54 -2.37 19.31
N THR A 15 -10.19 -2.42 18.14
CA THR A 15 -10.58 -1.26 17.34
C THR A 15 -11.60 -0.39 18.05
N ASP A 16 -12.58 -1.00 18.73
CA ASP A 16 -13.61 -0.29 19.49
C ASP A 16 -12.99 0.40 20.71
N LEU A 17 -12.03 -0.29 21.36
CA LEU A 17 -11.26 0.29 22.46
C LEU A 17 -10.43 1.49 21.97
N LEU A 18 -9.76 1.38 20.83
CA LEU A 18 -8.97 2.47 20.24
C LEU A 18 -9.85 3.70 19.94
N GLU A 19 -10.99 3.51 19.29
CA GLU A 19 -11.91 4.61 18.96
C GLU A 19 -12.40 5.31 20.25
N ARG A 20 -12.78 4.53 21.27
CA ARG A 20 -13.17 5.08 22.58
C ARG A 20 -12.08 5.92 23.22
N GLU A 21 -10.83 5.45 23.19
CA GLU A 21 -9.71 6.20 23.75
C GLU A 21 -9.44 7.50 22.98
N LEU A 22 -9.53 7.48 21.65
CA LEU A 22 -9.36 8.69 20.84
C LEU A 22 -10.47 9.73 21.07
N MET A 23 -11.70 9.29 21.33
CA MET A 23 -12.82 10.19 21.68
C MET A 23 -12.62 10.94 23.01
N THR A 24 -11.77 10.45 23.92
CA THR A 24 -11.49 11.16 25.19
C THR A 24 -10.76 12.49 24.98
N GLY A 25 -10.11 12.67 23.82
CA GLY A 25 -9.31 13.85 23.51
C GLY A 25 -7.97 13.94 24.26
N GLN A 26 -7.63 12.95 25.11
CA GLN A 26 -6.39 12.97 25.90
C GLN A 26 -5.13 12.76 25.05
N HIS A 27 -5.28 12.29 23.82
CA HIS A 27 -4.18 11.90 22.92
C HIS A 27 -4.07 12.81 21.69
N GLY A 28 -4.16 14.13 21.92
CA GLY A 28 -4.26 15.17 20.89
C GLY A 28 -3.16 15.21 19.82
N ALA A 29 -2.02 14.54 20.00
CA ALA A 29 -0.90 14.50 19.06
C ALA A 29 -0.32 13.09 18.85
N ALA A 30 -1.06 12.03 19.16
CA ALA A 30 -0.55 10.66 19.06
C ALA A 30 -0.51 10.15 17.61
N ALA A 31 0.56 9.43 17.26
CA ALA A 31 0.63 8.63 16.05
C ALA A 31 0.22 7.18 16.36
N LEU A 32 -0.45 6.53 15.43
CA LEU A 32 -0.90 5.14 15.54
C LEU A 32 0.09 4.20 14.85
N TYR A 33 0.39 3.09 15.51
CA TYR A 33 1.18 2.00 14.96
C TYR A 33 0.42 0.70 15.17
N ALA A 34 0.21 -0.08 14.11
CA ALA A 34 -0.56 -1.31 14.19
C ALA A 34 0.07 -2.45 13.38
N CYS A 35 -0.10 -3.66 13.91
CA CYS A 35 0.20 -4.92 13.23
C CYS A 35 -0.89 -5.92 13.59
N GLY A 36 -1.30 -6.75 12.63
CA GLY A 36 -2.30 -7.78 12.87
C GLY A 36 -3.10 -8.12 11.61
N PRO A 37 -4.24 -8.81 11.76
CA PRO A 37 -5.05 -9.25 10.63
C PRO A 37 -5.50 -8.09 9.74
N ASN A 38 -5.58 -8.33 8.43
CA ASN A 38 -5.96 -7.29 7.46
C ASN A 38 -7.29 -6.57 7.81
N PRO A 39 -8.38 -7.26 8.21
CA PRO A 39 -9.62 -6.59 8.60
C PRO A 39 -9.44 -5.62 9.78
N MET A 40 -8.57 -5.96 10.73
CA MET A 40 -8.25 -5.08 11.86
C MET A 40 -7.49 -3.84 11.39
N LEU A 41 -6.52 -3.99 10.49
CA LEU A 41 -5.74 -2.88 9.96
C LEU A 41 -6.58 -1.92 9.11
N VAL A 42 -7.55 -2.45 8.33
CA VAL A 42 -8.53 -1.63 7.59
C VAL A 42 -9.32 -0.75 8.55
N GLN A 43 -9.85 -1.32 9.64
CA GLN A 43 -10.62 -0.57 10.63
C GLN A 43 -9.75 0.48 11.33
N ILE A 44 -8.51 0.14 11.69
CA ILE A 44 -7.56 1.11 12.29
C ILE A 44 -7.24 2.24 11.32
N ALA A 45 -7.05 1.96 10.03
CA ALA A 45 -6.81 2.98 9.02
C ALA A 45 -7.99 3.96 8.89
N GLN A 46 -9.22 3.45 8.93
CA GLN A 46 -10.43 4.28 8.92
C GLN A 46 -10.54 5.16 10.16
N VAL A 47 -10.31 4.58 11.35
CA VAL A 47 -10.28 5.34 12.61
C VAL A 47 -9.16 6.39 12.57
N ALA A 48 -7.98 6.06 12.07
CA ALA A 48 -6.89 7.01 11.95
C ALA A 48 -7.27 8.21 11.07
N GLU A 49 -7.93 7.96 9.94
CA GLU A 49 -8.40 9.00 9.04
C GLU A 49 -9.49 9.88 9.67
N GLN A 50 -10.48 9.27 10.34
CA GLN A 50 -11.55 9.98 11.03
C GLN A 50 -11.05 10.95 12.11
N PHE A 51 -9.99 10.58 12.82
CA PHE A 51 -9.40 11.40 13.88
C PHE A 51 -8.17 12.21 13.43
N ASP A 52 -7.90 12.26 12.12
CA ASP A 52 -6.73 12.91 11.50
C ASP A 52 -5.40 12.57 12.20
N ARG A 53 -5.16 11.26 12.39
CA ARG A 53 -3.97 10.71 13.05
C ARG A 53 -3.01 10.09 12.05
N PRO A 54 -1.70 10.40 12.12
CA PRO A 54 -0.69 9.63 11.39
C PRO A 54 -0.77 8.15 11.79
N CYS A 55 -0.82 7.25 10.82
CA CYS A 55 -0.92 5.82 11.08
C CYS A 55 0.06 5.03 10.22
N GLN A 56 0.86 4.19 10.88
CA GLN A 56 1.77 3.24 10.26
C GLN A 56 1.30 1.81 10.53
N VAL A 57 1.22 1.00 9.49
CA VAL A 57 0.74 -0.37 9.58
C VAL A 57 1.80 -1.34 9.08
N LEU A 58 2.03 -2.42 9.81
CA LEU A 58 2.83 -3.54 9.37
C LEU A 58 1.94 -4.49 8.59
N LEU A 59 2.21 -4.64 7.30
CA LEU A 59 1.47 -5.54 6.43
C LEU A 59 2.08 -6.94 6.43
N GLU A 60 1.22 -7.94 6.61
CA GLU A 60 1.55 -9.32 6.32
C GLU A 60 1.18 -9.65 4.86
N SER A 61 2.01 -10.43 4.18
CA SER A 61 1.76 -10.87 2.81
C SER A 61 2.37 -12.24 2.59
N ARG A 62 1.84 -13.02 1.65
CA ARG A 62 2.47 -14.29 1.26
C ARG A 62 3.83 -13.98 0.62
N MET A 63 4.88 -14.48 1.24
CA MET A 63 6.25 -14.31 0.76
C MET A 63 6.80 -15.65 0.30
N ALA A 64 7.46 -15.65 -0.86
CA ALA A 64 8.27 -16.78 -1.32
C ALA A 64 9.77 -16.46 -1.15
N CYS A 65 10.28 -15.45 -1.86
CA CYS A 65 11.72 -15.16 -1.83
C CYS A 65 12.19 -14.32 -0.64
N GLY A 66 11.35 -13.46 -0.06
CA GLY A 66 11.73 -12.54 1.04
C GLY A 66 12.76 -11.44 0.68
N VAL A 67 13.27 -11.40 -0.54
CA VAL A 67 14.35 -10.48 -0.98
C VAL A 67 13.95 -9.55 -2.12
N GLY A 68 12.68 -9.59 -2.53
CA GLY A 68 12.11 -8.70 -3.55
C GLY A 68 12.28 -9.16 -5.00
N ALA A 69 12.72 -10.40 -5.23
CA ALA A 69 12.94 -10.96 -6.57
C ALA A 69 11.66 -11.52 -7.22
N CYS A 70 10.79 -12.18 -6.44
CA CYS A 70 9.64 -12.93 -6.98
C CYS A 70 8.36 -12.12 -7.16
N LEU A 71 8.31 -10.86 -6.68
CA LEU A 71 7.14 -9.96 -6.73
C LEU A 71 5.84 -10.47 -6.06
N GLY A 72 5.88 -11.61 -5.37
CA GLY A 72 4.70 -12.24 -4.77
C GLY A 72 4.11 -11.50 -3.55
N CYS A 73 4.88 -10.63 -2.90
CA CYS A 73 4.44 -9.85 -1.74
C CYS A 73 4.20 -8.38 -2.10
N THR A 74 3.58 -8.11 -3.24
CA THR A 74 3.32 -6.74 -3.70
C THR A 74 2.01 -6.20 -3.16
N VAL A 75 1.99 -4.91 -2.83
CA VAL A 75 0.79 -4.17 -2.41
C VAL A 75 0.67 -2.91 -3.24
N LYS A 76 -0.56 -2.49 -3.55
CA LYS A 76 -0.81 -1.22 -4.23
C LYS A 76 -0.56 -0.08 -3.24
N TYR A 77 0.34 0.81 -3.59
CA TYR A 77 0.76 1.94 -2.77
C TYR A 77 0.65 3.24 -3.57
N ARG A 78 -0.03 4.23 -3.01
CA ARG A 78 -0.28 5.53 -3.64
C ARG A 78 1.01 6.33 -3.74
N GLU A 79 1.30 6.80 -4.95
CA GLU A 79 2.33 7.82 -5.14
C GLU A 79 1.76 9.21 -4.83
N ALA A 80 2.56 10.05 -4.20
CA ALA A 80 2.27 11.48 -4.24
C ALA A 80 2.42 11.90 -5.70
N ARG A 81 1.42 12.59 -6.28
CA ARG A 81 1.64 13.32 -7.53
C ARG A 81 2.73 14.36 -7.28
N GLU A 82 3.98 14.01 -7.53
CA GLU A 82 4.95 15.01 -7.89
C GLU A 82 4.51 15.53 -9.25
N ALA A 83 4.36 16.84 -9.41
CA ALA A 83 4.24 17.43 -10.74
C ALA A 83 5.57 17.12 -11.44
N GLY A 84 5.61 16.01 -12.17
CA GLY A 84 6.83 15.49 -12.75
C GLY A 84 7.49 16.51 -13.69
N PRO A 85 8.83 16.59 -13.72
CA PRO A 85 9.51 17.37 -14.73
C PRO A 85 9.23 16.78 -16.13
N SER A 86 9.07 17.64 -17.13
CA SER A 86 9.00 17.24 -18.53
C SER A 86 10.25 16.42 -18.89
N LEU A 87 10.10 15.11 -19.05
CA LEU A 87 11.17 14.25 -19.54
C LEU A 87 11.11 14.25 -21.06
N THR A 88 11.95 15.11 -21.65
CA THR A 88 12.51 14.92 -22.98
C THR A 88 13.28 13.59 -23.01
N ASN A 89 13.08 12.82 -24.08
CA ASN A 89 13.75 11.54 -24.35
C ASN A 89 15.27 11.62 -24.11
N SER A 90 15.75 11.01 -23.04
CA SER A 90 17.16 10.62 -22.89
C SER A 90 17.33 9.72 -21.67
N ASP A 91 16.86 8.48 -21.77
CA ASP A 91 17.44 7.36 -21.03
C ASP A 91 17.96 6.32 -22.04
N PRO A 92 19.16 5.74 -21.85
CA PRO A 92 20.00 5.24 -22.94
C PRO A 92 19.99 3.71 -23.07
N ASP A 93 19.05 2.99 -22.46
CA ASP A 93 19.00 1.53 -22.55
C ASP A 93 18.18 1.06 -23.76
N SER A 94 18.57 1.56 -24.93
CA SER A 94 18.13 1.09 -26.23
C SER A 94 19.02 -0.07 -26.68
N ARG A 95 18.71 -1.30 -26.26
CA ARG A 95 19.22 -2.47 -26.98
C ARG A 95 18.28 -2.77 -28.15
N VAL A 96 18.67 -2.20 -29.28
CA VAL A 96 18.22 -2.50 -30.63
C VAL A 96 18.48 -3.97 -30.92
N ALA A 97 17.47 -4.70 -31.38
CA ALA A 97 17.63 -5.96 -32.09
C ALA A 97 16.92 -5.79 -33.44
N GLU A 98 17.71 -5.48 -34.47
CA GLU A 98 17.30 -5.53 -35.88
C GLU A 98 17.80 -6.86 -36.46
N GLU A 99 16.90 -7.67 -37.01
CA GLU A 99 17.09 -8.37 -38.29
C GLU A 99 15.74 -8.96 -38.75
N GLY A 100 15.36 -8.68 -40.01
CA GLY A 100 14.03 -8.85 -40.57
C GLY A 100 13.69 -10.25 -41.10
N ASP A 101 12.42 -10.49 -41.44
CA ASP A 101 11.91 -10.66 -42.83
C ASP A 101 10.39 -10.94 -42.79
N GLU A 102 9.70 -10.64 -43.90
CA GLU A 102 8.27 -10.37 -44.05
C GLU A 102 7.29 -11.44 -43.52
N LYS A 103 6.19 -10.98 -42.88
CA LYS A 103 4.80 -11.43 -43.19
C LYS A 103 3.73 -10.57 -42.50
N GLU A 104 2.98 -9.87 -43.34
CA GLU A 104 1.76 -9.12 -43.09
C GLU A 104 0.70 -9.95 -42.32
N ASN A 105 0.35 -9.53 -41.09
CA ASN A 105 -0.94 -9.89 -40.51
C ASN A 105 -1.40 -8.87 -39.44
N ARG A 106 -2.34 -8.00 -39.83
CA ARG A 106 -3.26 -7.19 -39.01
C ARG A 106 -2.96 -7.07 -37.50
N GLU A 107 -2.10 -6.13 -37.14
CA GLU A 107 -1.99 -5.61 -35.78
C GLU A 107 -2.41 -4.13 -35.81
N GLY A 108 -3.65 -3.86 -35.38
CA GLY A 108 -3.99 -2.51 -34.96
C GLY A 108 -3.12 -2.15 -33.74
N PRO A 109 -2.69 -0.89 -33.56
CA PRO A 109 -1.87 -0.52 -32.42
C PRO A 109 -2.62 -0.87 -31.13
N ILE A 110 -1.96 -1.68 -30.27
CA ILE A 110 -2.44 -1.90 -28.91
C ILE A 110 -2.59 -0.51 -28.29
N PRO A 111 -3.79 -0.15 -27.78
CA PRO A 111 -3.99 1.18 -27.23
C PRO A 111 -3.05 1.35 -26.04
N MET A 112 -2.04 2.19 -26.23
CA MET A 112 -1.13 2.61 -25.17
C MET A 112 -2.00 3.32 -24.13
N ILE A 113 -2.20 2.68 -22.97
CA ILE A 113 -2.78 3.32 -21.79
C ILE A 113 -1.82 4.44 -21.36
N SER A 114 -2.03 5.62 -21.93
CA SER A 114 -1.15 6.79 -21.84
C SER A 114 -1.11 7.45 -20.45
N GLU A 115 -1.80 6.90 -19.45
CA GLU A 115 -1.85 7.46 -18.11
C GLU A 115 -1.25 6.47 -17.11
N THR A 116 -0.12 6.84 -16.51
CA THR A 116 0.50 6.10 -15.42
C THR A 116 -0.54 5.93 -14.30
N PRO A 117 -0.76 4.70 -13.79
CA PRO A 117 -1.74 4.47 -12.72
C PRO A 117 -1.38 5.31 -11.48
N PRO A 118 -2.36 5.75 -10.67
CA PRO A 118 -2.13 6.60 -9.50
C PRO A 118 -1.50 5.84 -8.31
N PHE A 119 -0.90 4.68 -8.58
CA PHE A 119 -0.32 3.78 -7.60
C PHE A 119 0.86 3.03 -8.22
N ARG A 120 1.77 2.61 -7.36
CA ARG A 120 2.85 1.67 -7.68
C ARG A 120 2.66 0.38 -6.89
N TYR A 121 3.22 -0.73 -7.38
CA TYR A 121 3.31 -1.95 -6.58
C TYR A 121 4.57 -1.88 -5.70
N ALA A 122 4.37 -1.80 -4.39
CA ALA A 122 5.45 -1.84 -3.41
C ALA A 122 5.67 -3.27 -2.92
N ARG A 123 6.92 -3.73 -2.85
CA ARG A 123 7.25 -5.06 -2.32
C ARG A 123 7.37 -5.01 -0.80
N VAL A 124 6.45 -5.65 -0.09
CA VAL A 124 6.44 -5.68 1.39
C VAL A 124 7.77 -6.12 1.99
N CYS A 125 8.42 -7.14 1.42
CA CYS A 125 9.70 -7.65 1.96
C CYS A 125 10.92 -6.73 1.76
N LYS A 126 10.87 -5.76 0.83
CA LYS A 126 12.03 -4.91 0.48
C LYS A 126 11.80 -3.44 0.74
N GLU A 127 10.57 -2.98 0.56
CA GLU A 127 10.14 -1.59 0.64
C GLU A 127 9.23 -1.36 1.87
N GLY A 128 8.72 -2.44 2.46
CA GLY A 128 8.00 -2.44 3.74
C GLY A 128 8.86 -3.01 4.87
N PRO A 129 8.28 -3.77 5.83
CA PRO A 129 6.88 -4.23 5.89
C PRO A 129 5.90 -3.18 6.43
N VAL A 130 6.42 -2.06 6.95
CA VAL A 130 5.63 -0.98 7.55
C VAL A 130 5.37 0.11 6.52
N PHE A 131 4.12 0.55 6.41
CA PHE A 131 3.66 1.53 5.43
C PHE A 131 2.72 2.56 6.06
N ASP A 132 2.64 3.77 5.48
CA ASP A 132 1.59 4.75 5.81
C ASP A 132 0.22 4.21 5.39
N ALA A 133 -0.69 4.07 6.35
CA ALA A 133 -2.02 3.50 6.14
C ALA A 133 -2.84 4.24 5.09
N ARG A 134 -2.65 5.56 4.94
CA ARG A 134 -3.40 6.41 3.98
C ARG A 134 -2.98 6.21 2.53
N LYS A 135 -1.80 5.62 2.33
CA LYS A 135 -1.23 5.37 1.00
C LYS A 135 -1.48 3.93 0.54
N ILE A 136 -2.00 3.06 1.39
CA ILE A 136 -2.35 1.69 0.99
C ILE A 136 -3.73 1.71 0.33
N PHE A 137 -3.90 0.92 -0.72
CA PHE A 137 -5.23 0.60 -1.24
C PHE A 137 -5.76 -0.61 -0.48
N TRP A 138 -6.74 -0.35 0.38
CA TRP A 138 -7.48 -1.35 1.13
C TRP A 138 -8.60 -1.89 0.24
N ASP A 139 -8.28 -2.85 -0.62
CA ASP A 139 -9.23 -3.55 -1.50
C ASP A 139 -9.91 -4.73 -0.78
#